data_AF-A0A0C9ZEQ7-F1
#
_entry.id   AF-A0A0C9ZEQ7-F1
#
_cell.length_a   1.000
_cell.length_b   1.000
_cell.length_c   1.000
_cell.angle_alpha   90.00
_cell.angle_beta   90.00
_cell.angle_gamma   90.00
#
_symmetry.space_group_name_H-M   'P 1'
#
loop_
_entity.id
_entity.type
_entity.pdbx_description
1 polymer ?
#
loop_
_entity_poly.entity_id
_entity_poly.type
_entity_poly.pdbx_seq_one_letter_code
_entity_poly.pdbx_strand_id
1 'polypeptide(L)'
;TMAPRSSQSRGSQNGLSPVHLLELRAIWKEDQRVPSVASRRAWAISRNANPTLVNSWFHRRRAAAKRAGEPITLESYELSLES
;
A
#
# COMPACT_ATOMS: atom_id res chain seq x y z
N THR A 1 -12.90 -17.62 -28.83
CA THR A 1 -12.77 -18.29 -27.52
C THR A 1 -11.95 -17.41 -26.60
N MET A 2 -12.59 -16.61 -25.73
CA MET A 2 -11.90 -15.78 -24.74
C MET A 2 -11.69 -16.59 -23.46
N ALA A 3 -10.46 -16.57 -22.95
CA ALA A 3 -10.03 -17.26 -21.73
C ALA A 3 -10.84 -16.84 -20.49
N PRO A 4 -10.96 -17.71 -19.47
CA PRO A 4 -11.75 -17.40 -18.29
C PRO A 4 -11.13 -16.24 -17.51
N ARG A 5 -11.95 -15.23 -17.20
CA ARG A 5 -11.64 -14.24 -16.19
C ARG A 5 -11.52 -14.95 -14.85
N SER A 6 -10.29 -15.14 -14.37
CA SER A 6 -10.01 -15.62 -13.03
C SER A 6 -10.75 -14.76 -12.01
N SER A 7 -11.87 -15.29 -11.53
CA SER A 7 -12.58 -14.79 -10.37
C SER A 7 -11.80 -15.27 -9.15
N GLN A 8 -10.65 -14.64 -8.88
CA GLN A 8 -9.91 -14.92 -7.66
C GLN A 8 -10.61 -14.20 -6.49
N SER A 9 -11.50 -14.95 -5.85
CA SER A 9 -11.94 -14.89 -4.46
C SER A 9 -12.03 -13.51 -3.77
N ARG A 10 -13.26 -13.04 -3.61
CA ARG A 10 -13.66 -12.18 -2.49
C ARG A 10 -13.65 -13.05 -1.21
N GLY A 11 -12.53 -13.12 -0.50
CA GLY A 11 -12.43 -13.90 0.73
C GLY A 11 -11.30 -13.42 1.63
N SER A 12 -11.68 -12.72 2.70
CA SER A 12 -10.98 -12.47 3.97
C SER A 12 -9.50 -12.90 4.09
N GLN A 13 -8.59 -12.18 3.43
CA GLN A 13 -7.22 -12.10 3.93
C GLN A 13 -7.24 -11.16 5.15
N ASN A 14 -7.22 -11.75 6.35
CA ASN A 14 -7.39 -11.06 7.64
C ASN A 14 -6.28 -10.03 7.98
N GLY A 15 -5.28 -9.85 7.11
CA GLY A 15 -4.15 -8.95 7.33
C GLY A 15 -3.23 -8.85 6.12
N LEU A 16 -2.27 -7.92 6.17
CA LEU A 16 -1.13 -7.89 5.24
C LEU A 16 -0.14 -8.99 5.62
N SER A 17 0.41 -9.70 4.63
CA SER A 17 1.43 -10.71 4.88
C SER A 17 2.72 -10.06 5.44
N PRO A 18 3.59 -10.82 6.13
CA PRO A 18 4.88 -10.31 6.60
C PRO A 18 5.75 -9.72 5.48
N VAL A 19 5.74 -10.32 4.28
CA VAL A 19 6.49 -9.83 3.11
C VAL A 19 5.96 -8.45 2.68
N HIS A 20 4.65 -8.31 2.54
CA HIS A 20 4.03 -7.02 2.19
C HIS A 20 4.36 -5.95 3.24
N LEU A 21 4.36 -6.29 4.53
CA LEU A 21 4.71 -5.37 5.60
C LEU A 21 6.18 -4.92 5.56
N LEU A 22 7.10 -5.80 5.18
CA LEU A 22 8.52 -5.46 5.03
C LEU A 22 8.72 -4.46 3.90
N GLU A 23 8.11 -4.71 2.74
CA GLU A 23 8.20 -3.79 1.60
C GLU A 23 7.57 -2.43 1.90
N LEU A 24 6.37 -2.41 2.49
CA LEU A 24 5.72 -1.16 2.88
C LEU A 24 6.57 -0.35 3.87
N ARG A 25 7.26 -1.02 4.80
CA ARG A 25 8.20 -0.37 5.73
C ARG A 25 9.40 0.21 5.00
N ALA A 26 9.94 -0.49 4.00
CA ALA A 26 11.05 0.02 3.18
C ALA A 26 10.62 1.28 2.42
N ILE A 27 9.48 1.24 1.74
CA ILE A 27 8.88 2.38 1.04
C ILE A 27 8.72 3.59 1.97
N TRP A 28 8.15 3.40 3.17
CA TRP A 28 7.98 4.49 4.12
C TRP A 28 9.29 5.04 4.68
N LYS A 29 10.31 4.18 4.82
CA LYS A 29 11.64 4.61 5.28
C LYS A 29 12.32 5.49 4.24
N GLU A 30 12.13 5.19 2.96
CA GLU A 30 12.67 5.93 1.83
C GLU A 30 11.95 7.27 1.64
N ASP A 31 10.61 7.26 1.66
CA ASP A 31 9.78 8.46 1.52
C ASP A 31 8.58 8.41 2.48
N GLN A 32 8.58 9.31 3.47
CA GLN A 32 7.57 9.42 4.52
C GLN A 32 6.29 10.17 4.08
N ARG A 33 6.07 10.32 2.78
CA ARG A 33 4.81 10.82 2.22
C ARG A 33 3.81 9.69 2.00
N VAL A 34 2.54 10.04 1.89
CA VAL A 34 1.50 9.08 1.51
C VAL A 34 1.42 9.05 -0.01
N PRO A 35 1.66 7.89 -0.67
CA PRO A 35 1.52 7.79 -2.11
C PRO A 35 0.06 7.98 -2.53
N SER A 36 -0.16 8.27 -3.81
CA SER A 36 -1.51 8.47 -4.35
C SER A 36 -2.38 7.23 -4.13
N VAL A 37 -3.70 7.41 -4.11
CA VAL A 37 -4.66 6.29 -3.98
C VAL A 37 -4.50 5.31 -5.13
N ALA A 38 -4.31 5.81 -6.35
CA ALA A 38 -4.11 4.99 -7.55
C ALA A 38 -2.84 4.13 -7.41
N SER A 39 -1.74 4.75 -6.97
CA SER A 39 -0.46 4.05 -6.78
C SER A 39 -0.52 2.96 -5.74
N ARG A 40 -1.10 3.25 -4.56
CA ARG A 40 -1.27 2.26 -3.48
C ARG A 40 -2.11 1.08 -3.93
N ARG A 41 -3.13 1.33 -4.75
CA ARG A 41 -3.98 0.28 -5.33
C ARG A 41 -3.22 -0.55 -6.36
N ALA A 42 -2.45 0.09 -7.25
CA ALA A 42 -1.64 -0.61 -8.25
C ALA A 42 -0.58 -1.49 -7.59
N TRP A 43 0.13 -0.98 -6.59
CA TRP A 43 1.09 -1.73 -5.78
C TRP A 43 0.44 -2.94 -5.09
N ALA A 44 -0.74 -2.75 -4.50
CA ALA A 44 -1.45 -3.85 -3.83
C ALA A 44 -1.85 -4.94 -4.82
N ILE A 45 -2.37 -4.57 -6.00
CA ILE A 45 -2.77 -5.51 -7.03
C ILE A 45 -1.56 -6.28 -7.57
N SER A 46 -0.44 -5.62 -7.85
CA SER A 46 0.75 -6.28 -8.41
C SER A 46 1.34 -7.35 -7.47
N ARG A 47 1.11 -7.22 -6.16
CA ARG A 47 1.58 -8.14 -5.11
C ARG A 47 0.50 -9.07 -4.56
N ASN A 48 -0.67 -9.09 -5.21
CA ASN A 48 -1.83 -9.86 -4.77
C ASN A 48 -2.21 -9.58 -3.30
N ALA A 49 -2.04 -8.33 -2.86
CA ALA A 49 -2.38 -7.82 -1.53
C ALA A 49 -3.74 -7.09 -1.52
N ASN A 50 -4.36 -6.96 -0.35
CA ASN A 50 -5.63 -6.25 -0.21
C ASN A 50 -5.42 -4.71 -0.28
N PRO A 51 -5.98 -4.00 -1.30
CA PRO A 51 -5.79 -2.56 -1.45
C PRO A 51 -6.31 -1.74 -0.26
N THR A 52 -7.38 -2.18 0.39
CA THR A 52 -7.95 -1.49 1.56
C THR A 52 -6.98 -1.53 2.74
N LEU A 53 -6.33 -2.67 2.98
CA LEU A 53 -5.35 -2.80 4.06
C LEU A 53 -4.09 -1.98 3.79
N VAL A 54 -3.61 -1.95 2.55
CA VAL A 54 -2.49 -1.09 2.14
C VAL A 54 -2.85 0.39 2.33
N ASN A 55 -4.05 0.81 1.91
CA ASN A 55 -4.53 2.17 2.11
C ASN A 55 -4.55 2.54 3.61
N SER A 56 -5.16 1.70 4.46
CA SER A 56 -5.19 1.91 5.91
C SER A 56 -3.81 1.95 6.54
N TRP A 57 -2.86 1.14 6.06
CA TRP A 57 -1.49 1.12 6.55
C TRP A 57 -0.79 2.48 6.39
N PHE A 58 -0.84 3.07 5.19
CA PHE A 58 -0.23 4.38 4.93
C PHE A 58 -0.88 5.50 5.75
N HIS A 59 -2.21 5.48 5.91
CA HIS A 59 -2.89 6.47 6.75
C HIS A 59 -2.50 6.35 8.24
N ARG A 60 -2.32 5.13 8.75
CA ARG A 60 -1.82 4.90 10.12
C ARG A 60 -0.39 5.42 10.29
N ARG A 61 0.48 5.21 9.29
CA ARG A 61 1.85 5.75 9.28
C ARG A 61 1.89 7.27 9.30
N ARG A 62 1.12 7.92 8.42
CA ARG A 62 0.97 9.38 8.41
C ARG A 62 0.47 9.91 9.75
N ALA A 63 -0.55 9.27 10.34
CA ALA A 63 -1.06 9.66 11.64
C ALA A 63 -0.01 9.51 12.75
N ALA A 64 0.81 8.45 12.71
CA ALA A 64 1.91 8.27 13.67
C ALA A 64 2.99 9.35 13.53
N ALA A 65 3.44 9.64 12.31
CA ALA A 65 4.40 10.72 12.04
C ALA A 65 3.87 12.08 12.52
N LYS A 66 2.57 12.35 12.31
CA LYS A 66 1.95 13.61 12.74
C LYS A 66 1.99 13.77 14.25
N ARG A 67 1.75 12.68 14.99
CA ARG A 67 1.82 12.67 16.45
C ARG A 67 3.24 12.82 16.97
N ALA A 68 4.24 12.37 16.22
CA ALA A 68 5.65 12.52 16.55
C ALA A 68 6.19 13.94 16.25
N GLY A 69 5.41 14.80 15.61
CA GLY A 69 5.84 16.16 15.25
C GLY A 69 6.68 16.23 13.97
N GLU A 70 6.74 15.15 13.19
CA GLU A 70 7.47 15.12 11.94
C GLU A 70 6.80 16.02 10.88
N PRO A 71 7.57 16.75 10.05
CA PRO A 71 7.02 17.55 8.97
C PRO A 71 6.39 16.65 7.91
N ILE A 72 5.05 16.63 7.84
CA ILE A 72 4.33 15.89 6.81
C ILE A 72 3.96 16.83 5.68
N THR A 73 4.57 16.63 4.52
CA THR A 73 4.16 17.32 3.29
C THR A 73 2.83 16.76 2.80
N LEU A 74 1.97 17.63 2.26
CA LEU A 74 0.67 17.24 1.73
C LEU A 74 0.74 16.55 0.36
N GLU A 75 1.89 16.67 -0.31
CA GLU A 75 2.12 16.09 -1.63
C GLU A 75 2.17 14.57 -1.59
N SER A 76 1.53 13.95 -2.58
CA SER A 76 1.57 12.51 -2.82
C SER A 76 2.52 12.20 -3.97
N TYR A 77 3.10 11.00 -3.95
CA TYR A 77 3.95 10.47 -5.03
C TYR A 77 3.43 9.13 -5.57
N GLU A 78 4.10 8.59 -6.59
CA GLU A 78 3.78 7.31 -7.20
C GLU A 78 4.81 6.23 -6.80
N LEU A 79 4.31 5.05 -6.40
CA LEU A 79 5.11 3.87 -6.08
C LEU A 79 5.57 3.17 -7.36
N SER A 80 6.84 2.79 -7.41
CA SER A 80 7.34 1.85 -8.40
C SER A 80 6.66 0.49 -8.26
N LEU A 81 6.32 -0.11 -9.39
CA LEU A 81 5.70 -1.45 -9.43
C LEU A 81 6.74 -2.57 -9.55
N GLU A 82 7.98 -2.23 -9.87
CA GLU A 82 9.09 -3.16 -10.01
C GLU A 82 9.45 -3.82 -8.66
N SER A 83 9.93 -5.06 -8.73
CA SER A 83 10.25 -5.92 -7.59
C SER A 83 11.74 -6.22 -7.58
#